data_AF-A0A9P6Q657-F1
#
_entry.id   AF-A0A9P6Q657-F1
#
_cell.length_a   1.000
_cell.length_b   1.000
_cell.length_c   1.000
_cell.angle_alpha   90.00
_cell.angle_beta   90.00
_cell.angle_gamma   90.00
#
_symmetry.space_group_name_H-M   'P 1'
#
loop_
_entity.id
_entity.type
_entity.pdbx_description
1 polymer ?
#
loop_
_entity_poly.entity_id
_entity_poly.type
_entity_poly.pdbx_seq_one_letter_code
_entity_poly.pdbx_strand_id
1 'polypeptide(L)'
;MSNPYNLPSFKERLKETFYTYFKLGYTTFGGPAAHIAILYDEIVVKRKWVGDDQFTELFAICQALPGPASTELAYSLSLVRSGFICAIVAFLLWSMPGAIVMTVAGVLIGNLEDGIPLWATRLEQGLASAAIGLVALAAYRMSTSLATDKLTRILALVAGGASALYTAPWLLPVLMIAGGIISYVFDAFLTPAYLSWSEKRKRRQKTNTSEENDLEQGSVANEAGISQDLNDAQNTESNEDKASSIHSSIRNRGKVESDSPEDLATSKASETASLKEKARRTNDSGLEDTMTKMNTF
;
A
#
# COMPACT_ATOMS: atom_id res chain seq x y z
N MET A 1 10.40 -32.18 -3.59
CA MET A 1 10.46 -31.58 -4.93
C MET A 1 10.53 -32.71 -5.94
N SER A 2 9.63 -32.76 -6.92
CA SER A 2 9.76 -33.67 -8.07
C SER A 2 10.94 -33.21 -8.93
N ASN A 3 11.78 -34.15 -9.36
CA ASN A 3 12.93 -33.84 -10.21
C ASN A 3 12.43 -33.32 -11.58
N PRO A 4 12.73 -32.06 -11.99
CA PRO A 4 12.24 -31.50 -13.25
C PRO A 4 12.77 -32.21 -14.49
N TYR A 5 13.82 -33.03 -14.36
CA TYR A 5 14.46 -33.76 -15.45
C TYR A 5 13.89 -35.17 -15.70
N ASN A 6 13.01 -35.69 -14.82
CA ASN A 6 12.34 -36.97 -15.08
C ASN A 6 10.93 -36.72 -15.63
N LEU A 7 10.87 -36.20 -16.86
CA LEU A 7 9.62 -35.98 -17.57
C LEU A 7 8.92 -37.33 -17.79
N PRO A 8 7.65 -37.50 -17.37
CA PRO A 8 6.91 -38.73 -17.61
C PRO A 8 6.75 -38.98 -19.12
N SER A 9 6.41 -40.20 -19.50
CA SER A 9 6.32 -40.62 -20.91
C SER A 9 5.42 -39.68 -21.71
N PHE A 10 5.69 -39.51 -23.01
CA PHE A 10 4.88 -38.62 -23.87
C PHE A 10 3.37 -38.92 -23.76
N LYS A 11 3.00 -40.21 -23.67
CA LYS A 11 1.61 -40.64 -23.47
C LYS A 11 1.02 -40.17 -22.13
N GLU A 12 1.83 -40.16 -21.06
CA GLU A 12 1.42 -39.72 -19.73
C GLU A 12 1.28 -38.20 -19.67
N ARG A 13 2.24 -37.45 -20.22
CA ARG A 13 2.16 -35.98 -20.37
C ARG A 13 0.92 -35.58 -21.16
N LEU A 14 0.66 -36.25 -22.29
CA LEU A 14 -0.52 -35.99 -23.12
C LEU A 14 -1.82 -36.31 -22.38
N LYS A 15 -1.89 -37.44 -21.66
CA LYS A 15 -3.05 -37.82 -20.84
C LYS A 15 -3.28 -36.81 -19.71
N GLU A 16 -2.23 -36.40 -19.01
CA GLU A 16 -2.30 -35.44 -17.91
C GLU A 16 -2.78 -34.06 -18.41
N THR A 17 -2.20 -33.57 -19.51
CA THR A 17 -2.63 -32.35 -20.20
C THR A 17 -4.09 -32.47 -20.64
N PHE A 18 -4.50 -33.59 -21.25
CA PHE A 18 -5.89 -33.80 -21.70
C PHE A 18 -6.89 -33.66 -20.55
N TYR A 19 -6.75 -34.42 -19.47
CA TYR A 19 -7.70 -34.35 -18.36
C TYR A 19 -7.69 -32.99 -17.65
N THR A 20 -6.53 -32.33 -17.58
CA THR A 20 -6.39 -31.01 -16.95
C THR A 20 -7.11 -29.94 -17.76
N TYR A 21 -6.82 -29.83 -19.07
CA TYR A 21 -7.41 -28.78 -19.90
C TYR A 21 -8.86 -29.06 -20.29
N PHE A 22 -9.26 -30.33 -20.41
CA PHE A 22 -10.68 -30.68 -20.54
C PHE A 22 -11.46 -30.21 -19.31
N LYS A 23 -11.02 -30.56 -18.09
CA LYS A 23 -11.66 -30.07 -16.85
C LYS A 23 -11.67 -28.54 -16.79
N LEU A 24 -10.51 -27.90 -17.00
CA LEU A 24 -10.39 -26.44 -16.98
C LEU A 24 -11.34 -25.75 -17.97
N GLY A 25 -11.48 -26.26 -19.19
CA GLY A 25 -12.42 -25.70 -20.17
C GLY A 25 -13.87 -25.66 -19.66
N TYR A 26 -14.31 -26.68 -18.93
CA TYR A 26 -15.67 -26.74 -18.36
C TYR A 26 -15.82 -26.02 -17.01
N THR A 27 -14.74 -25.74 -16.29
CA THR A 27 -14.82 -25.09 -14.96
C THR A 27 -14.38 -23.63 -14.94
N THR A 28 -13.73 -23.14 -16.00
CA THR A 28 -13.12 -21.81 -16.01
C THR A 28 -14.07 -20.76 -16.57
N PHE A 29 -14.70 -20.01 -15.66
CA PHE A 29 -15.56 -18.87 -15.95
C PHE A 29 -15.17 -17.68 -15.07
N GLY A 30 -15.77 -16.50 -15.32
CA GLY A 30 -15.55 -15.28 -14.52
C GLY A 30 -14.63 -14.23 -15.15
N GLY A 31 -14.18 -14.45 -16.39
CA GLY A 31 -13.41 -13.47 -17.16
C GLY A 31 -11.89 -13.54 -16.90
N PRO A 32 -11.09 -12.69 -17.58
CA PRO A 32 -9.64 -12.90 -17.70
C PRO A 32 -8.90 -13.06 -16.38
N ALA A 33 -9.18 -12.21 -15.39
CA ALA A 33 -8.56 -12.28 -14.06
C ALA A 33 -8.89 -13.59 -13.32
N ALA A 34 -10.13 -14.07 -13.42
CA ALA A 34 -10.52 -15.36 -12.86
C ALA A 34 -9.84 -16.52 -13.59
N HIS A 35 -9.74 -16.45 -14.92
CA HIS A 35 -9.07 -17.48 -15.71
C HIS A 35 -7.58 -17.62 -15.34
N ILE A 36 -6.88 -16.49 -15.15
CA ILE A 36 -5.47 -16.46 -14.71
C ILE A 36 -5.32 -17.06 -13.30
N ALA A 37 -6.20 -16.69 -12.35
CA ALA A 37 -6.18 -17.25 -11.00
C ALA A 37 -6.46 -18.76 -10.96
N ILE A 38 -7.41 -19.25 -11.77
CA ILE A 38 -7.73 -20.68 -11.89
C ILE A 38 -6.57 -21.46 -12.54
N LEU A 39 -5.92 -20.89 -13.56
CA LEU A 39 -4.71 -21.46 -14.16
C LEU A 39 -3.56 -21.54 -13.15
N TYR A 40 -3.33 -20.48 -12.37
CA TYR A 40 -2.31 -20.47 -11.31
C TYR A 40 -2.57 -21.57 -10.26
N ASP A 41 -3.78 -21.66 -9.72
CA ASP A 41 -4.15 -22.68 -8.72
C ASP A 41 -4.03 -24.12 -9.26
N GLU A 42 -4.51 -24.40 -10.47
CA GLU A 42 -4.45 -25.76 -11.03
C GLU A 42 -3.05 -26.15 -11.50
N ILE A 43 -2.27 -25.24 -12.10
CA ILE A 43 -0.97 -25.55 -12.73
C ILE A 43 0.22 -25.38 -11.77
N VAL A 44 0.24 -24.29 -10.98
CA VAL A 44 1.33 -23.97 -10.03
C VAL A 44 1.06 -24.63 -8.68
N VAL A 45 -0.07 -24.33 -8.04
CA VAL A 45 -0.32 -24.76 -6.65
C VAL A 45 -0.57 -26.27 -6.54
N LYS A 46 -1.56 -26.80 -7.27
CA LYS A 46 -1.96 -28.21 -7.18
C LYS A 46 -0.99 -29.15 -7.89
N ARG A 47 -0.63 -28.85 -9.13
CA ARG A 47 0.13 -29.76 -10.00
C ARG A 47 1.63 -29.51 -10.02
N LYS A 48 2.08 -28.31 -9.64
CA LYS A 48 3.51 -27.94 -9.57
C LYS A 48 4.26 -28.23 -10.89
N TRP A 49 3.58 -27.98 -12.01
CA TRP A 49 4.15 -28.15 -13.35
C TRP A 49 5.16 -27.06 -13.70
N VAL A 50 4.94 -25.86 -13.15
CA VAL A 50 5.66 -24.62 -13.39
C VAL A 50 5.80 -23.92 -12.03
N GLY A 51 6.94 -23.30 -11.75
CA GLY A 51 7.15 -22.51 -10.53
C GLY A 51 6.57 -21.10 -10.64
N ASP A 52 6.44 -20.41 -9.50
CA ASP A 52 5.89 -19.05 -9.43
C ASP A 52 6.63 -18.05 -10.34
N ASP A 53 7.96 -18.10 -10.36
CA ASP A 53 8.79 -17.24 -11.21
C ASP A 53 8.52 -17.47 -12.70
N GLN A 54 8.52 -18.73 -13.14
CA GLN A 54 8.24 -19.10 -14.54
C GLN A 54 6.80 -18.78 -14.95
N PHE A 55 5.82 -18.93 -14.05
CA PHE A 55 4.44 -18.52 -14.32
C PHE A 55 4.37 -17.01 -14.52
N THR A 56 5.06 -16.24 -13.67
CA THR A 56 5.11 -14.77 -13.76
C THR A 56 5.81 -14.29 -15.03
N GLU A 57 6.90 -14.95 -15.44
CA GLU A 57 7.60 -14.68 -16.70
C GLU A 57 6.71 -14.98 -17.93
N LEU A 58 6.09 -16.16 -17.98
CA LEU A 58 5.14 -16.51 -19.06
C LEU A 58 3.94 -15.55 -19.09
N PHE A 59 3.43 -15.15 -17.93
CA PHE A 59 2.35 -14.18 -17.83
C PHE A 59 2.76 -12.81 -18.38
N ALA A 60 3.95 -12.31 -18.03
CA ALA A 60 4.47 -11.06 -18.57
C ALA A 60 4.63 -11.12 -20.11
N ILE A 61 5.10 -12.24 -20.65
CA ILE A 61 5.20 -12.47 -22.11
C ILE A 61 3.80 -12.45 -22.75
N CYS A 62 2.79 -13.11 -22.16
CA CYS A 62 1.41 -13.11 -22.66
C CYS A 62 0.71 -11.74 -22.52
N GLN A 63 1.22 -10.81 -21.71
CA GLN A 63 0.74 -9.42 -21.67
C GLN A 63 1.43 -8.51 -22.70
N ALA A 64 2.63 -8.89 -23.17
CA ALA A 64 3.33 -8.18 -24.23
C ALA A 64 2.87 -8.59 -25.64
N LEU A 65 2.28 -9.78 -25.78
CA LEU A 65 1.75 -10.29 -27.04
C LEU A 65 0.31 -9.81 -27.31
N PRO A 66 -0.04 -9.51 -28.58
CA PRO A 66 -1.38 -9.09 -28.95
C PRO A 66 -2.34 -10.29 -29.07
N GLY A 67 -2.99 -10.67 -27.97
CA GLY A 67 -3.98 -11.74 -28.00
C GLY A 67 -4.78 -11.95 -26.71
N PRO A 68 -5.62 -13.00 -26.65
CA PRO A 68 -6.42 -13.33 -25.48
C PRO A 68 -5.54 -13.95 -24.39
N ALA A 69 -4.97 -13.10 -23.52
CA ALA A 69 -3.95 -13.45 -22.53
C ALA A 69 -4.21 -14.74 -21.72
N SER A 70 -5.46 -15.07 -21.35
CA SER A 70 -5.76 -16.33 -20.63
C SER A 70 -5.52 -17.58 -21.47
N THR A 71 -5.81 -17.52 -22.77
CA THR A 71 -5.67 -18.66 -23.70
C THR A 71 -4.21 -18.80 -24.16
N GLU A 72 -3.49 -17.68 -24.33
CA GLU A 72 -2.05 -17.68 -24.57
C GLU A 72 -1.27 -18.22 -23.37
N LEU A 73 -1.68 -17.87 -22.14
CA LEU A 73 -1.11 -18.42 -20.92
C LEU A 73 -1.38 -19.94 -20.79
N ALA A 74 -2.60 -20.38 -21.07
CA ALA A 74 -2.95 -21.81 -21.10
C ALA A 74 -2.09 -22.60 -22.11
N TYR A 75 -1.88 -22.04 -23.31
CA TYR A 75 -1.04 -22.63 -24.35
C TYR A 75 0.46 -22.66 -23.96
N SER A 76 1.01 -21.53 -23.49
CA SER A 76 2.43 -21.42 -23.14
C SER A 76 2.83 -22.28 -21.94
N LEU A 77 2.00 -22.35 -20.89
CA LEU A 77 2.20 -23.27 -19.76
C LEU A 77 2.26 -24.74 -20.23
N SER A 78 1.39 -25.12 -21.16
CA SER A 78 1.38 -26.45 -21.78
C SER A 78 2.59 -26.70 -22.67
N LEU A 79 3.06 -25.67 -23.39
CA LEU A 79 4.22 -25.75 -24.28
C LEU A 79 5.50 -26.01 -23.48
N VAL A 80 5.75 -25.24 -22.42
CA VAL A 80 6.93 -25.39 -21.55
C VAL A 80 6.93 -26.75 -20.83
N ARG A 81 5.78 -27.18 -20.27
CA ARG A 81 5.68 -28.42 -19.50
C ARG A 81 5.59 -29.69 -20.36
N SER A 82 4.78 -29.66 -21.42
CA SER A 82 4.33 -30.85 -22.16
C SER A 82 4.72 -30.86 -23.65
N GLY A 83 5.28 -29.77 -24.17
CA GLY A 83 5.72 -29.65 -25.57
C GLY A 83 4.60 -29.33 -26.55
N PHE A 84 4.99 -29.04 -27.80
CA PHE A 84 4.13 -28.43 -28.82
C PHE A 84 2.80 -29.18 -29.10
N ILE A 85 2.86 -30.51 -29.23
CA ILE A 85 1.65 -31.33 -29.50
C ILE A 85 0.64 -31.21 -28.35
N CYS A 86 1.13 -31.27 -27.10
CA CYS A 86 0.30 -31.12 -25.92
C CYS A 86 -0.25 -29.70 -25.77
N ALA A 87 0.49 -28.67 -26.20
CA ALA A 87 0.03 -27.29 -26.21
C ALA A 87 -1.13 -27.07 -27.19
N ILE A 88 -1.09 -27.67 -28.39
CA ILE A 88 -2.23 -27.66 -29.34
C ILE A 88 -3.45 -28.36 -28.71
N VAL A 89 -3.25 -29.52 -28.09
CA VAL A 89 -4.34 -30.25 -27.42
C VAL A 89 -4.93 -29.44 -26.26
N ALA A 90 -4.10 -28.78 -25.44
CA ALA A 90 -4.55 -27.88 -24.38
C ALA A 90 -5.39 -26.71 -24.92
N PHE A 91 -4.91 -26.03 -25.97
CA PHE A 91 -5.62 -24.94 -26.63
C PHE A 91 -6.98 -25.36 -27.19
N LEU A 92 -7.03 -26.53 -27.86
CA LEU A 92 -8.26 -27.09 -28.39
C LEU A 92 -9.24 -27.40 -27.26
N LEU A 93 -8.83 -28.12 -26.22
CA LEU A 93 -9.70 -28.52 -25.11
C LEU A 93 -10.20 -27.33 -24.28
N TRP A 94 -9.33 -26.33 -24.05
CA TRP A 94 -9.69 -25.07 -23.39
C TRP A 94 -10.76 -24.30 -24.17
N SER A 95 -10.65 -24.26 -25.50
CA SER A 95 -11.59 -23.53 -26.37
C SER A 95 -12.84 -24.35 -26.75
N MET A 96 -12.76 -25.69 -26.65
CA MET A 96 -13.80 -26.63 -27.08
C MET A 96 -15.19 -26.35 -26.50
N PRO A 97 -15.39 -26.17 -25.17
CA PRO A 97 -16.73 -26.00 -24.63
C PRO A 97 -17.40 -24.71 -25.13
N GLY A 98 -16.65 -23.61 -25.23
CA GLY A 98 -17.15 -22.37 -25.85
C GLY A 98 -17.50 -22.56 -27.32
N ALA A 99 -16.63 -23.23 -28.09
CA ALA A 99 -16.86 -23.52 -29.50
C ALA A 99 -18.08 -24.44 -29.72
N ILE A 100 -18.27 -25.48 -28.89
CA ILE A 100 -19.45 -26.35 -28.95
C ILE A 100 -20.72 -25.54 -28.68
N VAL A 101 -20.77 -24.79 -27.58
CA VAL A 101 -21.96 -24.02 -27.19
C VAL A 101 -22.34 -23.02 -28.28
N MET A 102 -21.36 -22.29 -28.83
CA MET A 102 -21.60 -21.33 -29.92
C MET A 102 -22.02 -22.02 -31.23
N THR A 103 -21.43 -23.16 -31.57
CA THR A 103 -21.79 -23.93 -32.77
C THR A 103 -23.21 -24.49 -32.64
N VAL A 104 -23.56 -25.09 -31.50
CA VAL A 104 -24.90 -25.63 -31.24
C VAL A 104 -25.94 -24.50 -31.24
N ALA A 105 -25.65 -23.36 -30.62
CA ALA A 105 -26.55 -22.20 -30.65
C ALA A 105 -26.74 -21.66 -32.08
N GLY A 106 -25.65 -21.48 -32.85
CA GLY A 106 -25.70 -21.01 -34.23
C GLY A 106 -26.45 -21.95 -35.16
N VAL A 107 -26.22 -23.26 -35.05
CA VAL A 107 -26.97 -24.29 -35.81
C VAL A 107 -28.43 -24.31 -35.39
N LEU A 108 -28.75 -24.26 -34.10
CA LEU A 108 -30.13 -24.26 -33.62
C LEU A 108 -30.90 -23.03 -34.12
N ILE A 109 -30.29 -21.85 -34.07
CA ILE A 109 -30.86 -20.60 -34.59
C ILE A 109 -31.03 -20.66 -36.12
N GLY A 110 -30.03 -21.19 -36.83
CA GLY A 110 -30.03 -21.28 -38.30
C GLY A 110 -30.99 -22.31 -38.91
N ASN A 111 -31.56 -23.23 -38.12
CA ASN A 111 -32.55 -24.21 -38.59
C ASN A 111 -34.01 -23.78 -38.30
N LEU A 112 -34.25 -22.59 -37.77
CA LEU A 112 -35.60 -22.04 -37.57
C LEU A 112 -36.08 -21.32 -38.83
N GLU A 113 -36.88 -22.00 -39.65
CA GLU A 113 -37.46 -21.46 -40.89
C GLU A 113 -38.40 -20.27 -40.64
N ASP A 114 -39.11 -20.26 -39.50
CA ASP A 114 -40.03 -19.18 -39.09
C ASP A 114 -39.32 -17.95 -38.46
N GLY A 115 -37.99 -17.95 -38.42
CA GLY A 115 -37.18 -16.89 -37.80
C GLY A 115 -36.96 -17.04 -36.30
N ILE A 116 -36.27 -16.07 -35.69
CA ILE A 116 -35.85 -16.14 -34.29
C ILE A 116 -37.08 -15.96 -33.37
N PRO A 117 -37.39 -16.92 -32.47
CA PRO A 117 -38.58 -16.85 -31.64
C PRO A 117 -38.51 -15.71 -30.62
N LEU A 118 -39.66 -15.09 -30.33
CA LEU A 118 -39.76 -13.86 -29.54
C LEU A 118 -39.17 -13.96 -28.11
N TRP A 119 -39.11 -15.16 -27.54
CA TRP A 119 -38.48 -15.38 -26.23
C TRP A 119 -36.94 -15.30 -26.30
N ALA A 120 -36.33 -15.70 -27.42
CA ALA A 120 -34.88 -15.70 -27.60
C ALA A 120 -34.36 -14.27 -27.82
N THR A 121 -35.05 -13.44 -28.62
CA THR A 121 -34.68 -12.03 -28.81
C THR A 121 -34.83 -11.21 -27.52
N ARG A 122 -35.86 -11.50 -26.69
CA ARG A 122 -35.99 -10.93 -25.35
C ARG A 122 -34.85 -11.36 -24.41
N LEU A 123 -34.44 -12.64 -24.48
CA LEU A 123 -33.33 -13.17 -23.68
C LEU A 123 -32.00 -12.53 -24.10
N GLU A 124 -31.74 -12.37 -25.40
CA GLU A 124 -30.56 -11.65 -25.93
C GLU A 124 -30.48 -10.22 -25.39
N GLN A 125 -31.58 -9.46 -25.44
CA GLN A 125 -31.65 -8.10 -24.89
C GLN A 125 -31.42 -8.06 -23.37
N GLY A 126 -31.95 -9.04 -22.63
CA GLY A 126 -31.68 -9.23 -21.21
C GLY A 126 -30.20 -9.54 -20.92
N LEU A 127 -29.58 -10.38 -21.73
CA LEU A 127 -28.16 -10.75 -21.59
C LEU A 127 -27.23 -9.58 -21.97
N ALA A 128 -27.57 -8.82 -23.01
CA ALA A 128 -26.83 -7.62 -23.42
C ALA A 128 -26.88 -6.52 -22.34
N SER A 129 -28.04 -6.28 -21.74
CA SER A 129 -28.16 -5.33 -20.62
C SER A 129 -27.43 -5.79 -19.35
N ALA A 130 -27.45 -7.10 -19.04
CA ALA A 130 -26.63 -7.67 -17.98
C ALA A 130 -25.11 -7.53 -18.26
N ALA A 131 -24.68 -7.71 -19.51
CA ALA A 131 -23.30 -7.50 -19.92
C ALA A 131 -22.84 -6.05 -19.75
N ILE A 132 -23.69 -5.06 -20.08
CA ILE A 132 -23.42 -3.64 -19.82
C ILE A 132 -23.23 -3.40 -18.31
N GLY A 133 -24.05 -4.01 -17.45
CA GLY A 133 -23.89 -3.94 -16.00
C GLY A 133 -22.55 -4.53 -15.50
N LEU A 134 -22.12 -5.66 -16.05
CA LEU A 134 -20.82 -6.27 -15.73
C LEU A 134 -19.65 -5.40 -16.21
N VAL A 135 -19.72 -4.82 -17.40
CA VAL A 135 -18.72 -3.89 -17.93
C VAL A 135 -18.65 -2.63 -17.06
N ALA A 136 -19.79 -2.07 -16.64
CA ALA A 136 -19.83 -0.93 -15.73
C ALA A 136 -19.20 -1.26 -14.35
N LEU A 137 -19.45 -2.46 -13.80
CA LEU A 137 -18.83 -2.93 -12.56
C LEU A 137 -17.31 -3.10 -12.70
N ALA A 138 -16.85 -3.66 -13.81
CA ALA A 138 -15.43 -3.80 -14.12
C ALA A 138 -14.74 -2.43 -14.26
N ALA A 139 -15.36 -1.50 -15.01
CA ALA A 139 -14.90 -0.12 -15.17
C ALA A 139 -14.87 0.64 -13.83
N TYR A 140 -15.87 0.47 -12.97
CA TYR A 140 -15.88 1.04 -11.62
C TYR A 140 -14.69 0.54 -10.78
N ARG A 141 -14.49 -0.78 -10.71
CA ARG A 141 -13.36 -1.38 -9.98
C ARG A 141 -12.01 -0.89 -10.51
N MET A 142 -11.84 -0.87 -11.84
CA MET A 142 -10.63 -0.37 -12.49
C MET A 142 -10.40 1.12 -12.21
N SER A 143 -11.45 1.94 -12.25
CA SER A 143 -11.38 3.37 -11.90
C SER A 143 -10.97 3.58 -10.44
N THR A 144 -11.49 2.80 -9.49
CA THR A 144 -11.07 2.90 -8.08
C THR A 144 -9.60 2.51 -7.85
N SER A 145 -9.02 1.65 -8.70
CA SER A 145 -7.64 1.20 -8.60
C SER A 145 -6.63 2.09 -9.35
N LEU A 146 -7.06 2.79 -10.40
CA LEU A 146 -6.16 3.59 -11.27
C LEU A 146 -6.34 5.11 -11.11
N ALA A 147 -7.52 5.58 -10.71
CA ALA A 147 -7.82 7.01 -10.56
C ALA A 147 -7.72 7.43 -9.08
N THR A 148 -6.53 7.34 -8.52
CA THR A 148 -6.19 7.83 -7.17
C THR A 148 -6.38 9.34 -7.07
N ASP A 149 -5.86 10.08 -8.05
CA ASP A 149 -5.73 11.53 -8.00
C ASP A 149 -6.93 12.28 -8.61
N LYS A 150 -7.16 13.50 -8.12
CA LYS A 150 -8.25 14.36 -8.61
C LYS A 150 -8.11 14.68 -10.10
N LEU A 151 -6.87 14.89 -10.57
CA LEU A 151 -6.58 15.13 -11.99
C LEU A 151 -6.94 13.90 -12.84
N THR A 152 -6.46 12.71 -12.44
CA THR A 152 -6.72 11.45 -13.13
C THR A 152 -8.22 11.13 -13.20
N ARG A 153 -8.99 11.44 -12.14
CA ARG A 153 -10.46 11.32 -12.14
C ARG A 153 -11.13 12.27 -13.13
N ILE A 154 -10.71 13.54 -13.17
CA ILE A 154 -11.27 14.52 -14.14
C ILE A 154 -10.94 14.09 -15.57
N LEU A 155 -9.68 13.71 -15.84
CA LEU A 155 -9.26 13.21 -17.16
C LEU A 155 -10.04 11.96 -17.57
N ALA A 156 -10.24 11.00 -16.66
CA ALA A 156 -11.03 9.80 -16.93
C ALA A 156 -12.51 10.11 -17.22
N LEU A 157 -13.12 11.04 -16.49
CA LEU A 157 -14.51 11.47 -16.73
C LEU A 157 -14.65 12.22 -18.08
N VAL A 158 -13.72 13.11 -18.42
CA VAL A 158 -13.72 13.85 -19.69
C VAL A 158 -13.48 12.90 -20.86
N ALA A 159 -12.51 11.98 -20.76
CA ALA A 159 -12.24 10.98 -21.78
C ALA A 159 -13.42 10.00 -21.96
N GLY A 160 -14.02 9.54 -20.86
CA GLY A 160 -15.23 8.70 -20.86
C GLY A 160 -16.44 9.40 -21.49
N GLY A 161 -16.66 10.67 -21.16
CA GLY A 161 -17.72 11.48 -21.77
C GLY A 161 -17.48 11.71 -23.27
N ALA A 162 -16.27 12.09 -23.67
CA ALA A 162 -15.93 12.31 -25.07
C ALA A 162 -16.06 11.04 -25.93
N SER A 163 -15.64 9.88 -25.40
CA SER A 163 -15.80 8.58 -26.08
C SER A 163 -17.23 8.06 -26.11
N ALA A 164 -18.09 8.46 -25.16
CA ALA A 164 -19.52 8.18 -25.21
C ALA A 164 -20.26 9.05 -26.25
N LEU A 165 -19.80 10.29 -26.48
CA LEU A 165 -20.42 11.21 -27.46
C LEU A 165 -19.91 11.02 -28.89
N TYR A 166 -18.66 10.56 -29.09
CA TYR A 166 -18.06 10.41 -30.41
C TYR A 166 -17.36 9.05 -30.57
N THR A 167 -18.01 8.14 -31.30
CA THR A 167 -17.47 6.80 -31.55
C THR A 167 -16.60 6.81 -32.82
N ALA A 168 -15.29 6.99 -32.66
CA ALA A 168 -14.33 6.85 -33.75
C ALA A 168 -13.09 6.05 -33.31
N PRO A 169 -12.56 5.11 -34.13
CA PRO A 169 -11.42 4.26 -33.75
C PRO A 169 -10.16 5.04 -33.39
N TRP A 170 -9.96 6.21 -34.02
CA TRP A 170 -8.81 7.08 -33.79
C TRP A 170 -8.94 7.95 -32.52
N LEU A 171 -10.13 8.04 -31.92
CA LEU A 171 -10.35 8.86 -30.73
C LEU A 171 -9.60 8.31 -29.51
N LEU A 172 -9.67 6.99 -29.27
CA LEU A 172 -9.07 6.38 -28.08
C LEU A 172 -7.53 6.55 -28.01
N PRO A 173 -6.75 6.32 -29.09
CA PRO A 173 -5.32 6.63 -29.09
C PRO A 173 -5.04 8.12 -28.85
N VAL A 174 -5.80 9.04 -29.45
CA VAL A 174 -5.62 10.48 -29.27
C VAL A 174 -5.92 10.90 -27.83
N LEU A 175 -6.97 10.37 -27.21
CA LEU A 175 -7.30 10.60 -25.80
C LEU A 175 -6.22 10.06 -24.85
N MET A 176 -5.65 8.88 -25.13
CA MET A 176 -4.53 8.36 -24.32
C MET A 176 -3.29 9.25 -24.43
N ILE A 177 -2.91 9.67 -25.64
CA ILE A 177 -1.74 10.54 -25.85
C ILE A 177 -1.97 11.91 -25.20
N ALA A 178 -3.13 12.54 -25.42
CA ALA A 178 -3.46 13.83 -24.83
C ALA A 178 -3.52 13.76 -23.29
N GLY A 179 -4.18 12.74 -22.73
CA GLY A 179 -4.22 12.51 -21.28
C GLY A 179 -2.84 12.29 -20.68
N GLY A 180 -1.98 11.50 -21.34
CA GLY A 180 -0.60 11.28 -20.94
C GLY A 180 0.24 12.56 -20.94
N ILE A 181 0.14 13.38 -21.99
CA ILE A 181 0.84 14.68 -22.07
C ILE A 181 0.35 15.64 -20.97
N ILE A 182 -0.97 15.75 -20.76
CA ILE A 182 -1.53 16.62 -19.72
C ILE A 182 -1.06 16.17 -18.33
N SER A 183 -1.06 14.87 -18.06
CA SER A 183 -0.59 14.32 -16.78
C SER A 183 0.91 14.53 -16.57
N TYR A 184 1.73 14.37 -17.62
CA TYR A 184 3.17 14.63 -17.57
C TYR A 184 3.48 16.11 -17.32
N VAL A 185 2.82 17.03 -18.00
CA VAL A 185 3.00 18.48 -17.80
C VAL A 185 2.55 18.90 -16.40
N PHE A 186 1.44 18.33 -15.90
CA PHE A 186 0.98 18.61 -14.54
C PHE A 186 2.00 18.14 -13.49
N ASP A 187 2.53 16.92 -13.62
CA ASP A 187 3.47 16.37 -12.64
C ASP A 187 4.85 17.04 -12.72
N ALA A 188 5.37 17.28 -13.92
CA ALA A 188 6.65 17.94 -14.12
C ALA A 188 6.66 19.43 -13.71
N PHE A 189 5.52 20.12 -13.75
CA PHE A 189 5.46 21.57 -13.58
C PHE A 189 4.69 22.03 -12.32
N LEU A 190 3.60 21.35 -11.92
CA LEU A 190 2.80 21.74 -10.76
C LEU A 190 3.18 21.00 -9.47
N THR A 191 3.59 19.73 -9.51
CA THR A 191 4.06 19.01 -8.31
C THR A 191 5.27 19.69 -7.64
N PRO A 192 6.36 20.08 -8.34
CA PRO A 192 7.47 20.81 -7.73
C PRO A 192 7.10 22.25 -7.31
N ALA A 193 6.18 22.90 -8.03
CA ALA A 193 5.67 24.22 -7.64
C ALA A 193 4.85 24.17 -6.34
N TYR A 194 4.00 23.15 -6.18
CA TYR A 194 3.18 22.95 -4.98
C TYR A 194 4.04 22.58 -3.76
N LEU A 195 5.01 21.68 -3.92
CA LEU A 195 5.95 21.30 -2.85
C LEU A 195 6.81 22.50 -2.41
N SER A 196 7.42 23.23 -3.34
CA SER A 196 8.26 24.39 -3.01
C SER A 196 7.48 25.56 -2.41
N TRP A 197 6.21 25.73 -2.75
CA TRP A 197 5.32 26.73 -2.13
C TRP A 197 4.87 26.32 -0.73
N SER A 198 4.61 25.02 -0.51
CA SER A 198 4.35 24.43 0.81
C SER A 198 5.56 24.57 1.76
N GLU A 199 6.77 24.27 1.28
CA GLU A 199 8.00 24.47 2.06
C GLU A 199 8.26 25.94 2.39
N LYS A 200 8.02 26.86 1.45
CA LYS A 200 8.15 28.31 1.72
C LYS A 200 7.19 28.78 2.82
N ARG A 201 5.96 28.25 2.88
CA ARG A 201 5.03 28.51 3.99
C ARG A 201 5.51 27.92 5.31
N LYS A 202 5.93 26.65 5.33
CA LYS A 202 6.43 25.98 6.55
C LYS A 202 7.71 26.63 7.09
N ARG A 203 8.63 27.06 6.21
CA ARG A 203 9.81 27.84 6.60
C ARG A 203 9.39 29.17 7.24
N ARG A 204 8.56 29.98 6.56
CA ARG A 204 8.06 31.25 7.13
C ARG A 204 7.37 31.07 8.48
N GLN A 205 6.52 30.06 8.63
CA GLN A 205 5.87 29.79 9.92
C GLN A 205 6.88 29.41 11.01
N LYS A 206 7.88 28.57 10.69
CA LYS A 206 8.94 28.21 11.64
C LYS A 206 9.86 29.39 11.99
N THR A 207 10.14 30.29 11.03
CA THR A 207 10.92 31.51 11.29
C THR A 207 10.15 32.47 12.20
N ASN A 208 8.87 32.75 11.90
CA ASN A 208 8.03 33.58 12.76
C ASN A 208 7.92 33.03 14.18
N THR A 209 7.70 31.71 14.34
CA THR A 209 7.64 31.09 15.68
C THR A 209 8.99 31.12 16.40
N SER A 210 10.13 31.07 15.70
CA SER A 210 11.43 31.29 16.34
C SER A 210 11.61 32.74 16.77
N GLU A 211 11.34 33.72 15.89
CA GLU A 211 11.44 35.15 16.24
C GLU A 211 10.50 35.54 17.39
N GLU A 212 9.30 34.98 17.46
CA GLU A 212 8.34 35.19 18.55
C GLU A 212 8.84 34.60 19.89
N ASN A 213 9.40 33.39 19.88
CA ASN A 213 10.03 32.78 21.07
C ASN A 213 11.30 33.52 21.51
N ASP A 214 12.12 34.00 20.57
CA ASP A 214 13.35 34.73 20.87
C ASP A 214 13.04 36.11 21.47
N LEU A 215 11.97 36.76 21.02
CA LEU A 215 11.45 38.01 21.59
C LEU A 215 10.81 37.80 22.98
N GLU A 216 10.03 36.74 23.19
CA GLU A 216 9.53 36.40 24.54
C GLU A 216 10.67 36.07 25.51
N GLN A 217 11.66 35.26 25.10
CA GLN A 217 12.82 34.95 25.95
C GLN A 217 13.67 36.18 26.25
N GLY A 218 13.86 37.07 25.27
CA GLY A 218 14.52 38.36 25.47
C GLY A 218 13.75 39.27 26.45
N SER A 219 12.43 39.31 26.36
CA SER A 219 11.58 40.08 27.29
C SER A 219 11.63 39.51 28.72
N VAL A 220 11.49 38.19 28.87
CA VAL A 220 11.52 37.52 30.17
C VAL A 220 12.90 37.61 30.83
N ALA A 221 13.98 37.51 30.06
CA ALA A 221 15.34 37.71 30.58
C ALA A 221 15.57 39.16 31.05
N ASN A 222 14.98 40.14 30.35
CA ASN A 222 15.07 41.56 30.73
C ASN A 222 14.24 41.85 32.00
N GLU A 223 13.01 41.33 32.11
CA GLU A 223 12.21 41.44 33.34
C GLU A 223 12.85 40.73 34.53
N ALA A 224 13.48 39.57 34.33
CA ALA A 224 14.23 38.86 35.36
C ALA A 224 15.45 39.66 35.84
N GLY A 225 16.21 40.25 34.91
CA GLY A 225 17.35 41.12 35.22
C GLY A 225 16.94 42.35 36.04
N ILE A 226 15.89 43.06 35.60
CA ILE A 226 15.33 44.22 36.33
C ILE A 226 14.84 43.82 37.73
N SER A 227 14.19 42.65 37.86
CA SER A 227 13.74 42.13 39.16
C SER A 227 14.89 41.74 40.09
N GLN A 228 16.05 41.35 39.53
CA GLN A 228 17.22 40.96 40.28
C GLN A 228 18.02 42.19 40.75
N ASP A 229 18.25 43.18 39.88
CA ASP A 229 18.86 44.46 40.25
C ASP A 229 18.06 45.20 41.34
N LEU A 230 16.71 45.16 41.28
CA LEU A 230 15.85 45.74 42.33
C LEU A 230 15.96 45.00 43.67
N ASN A 231 16.11 43.68 43.66
CA ASN A 231 16.32 42.89 44.89
C ASN A 231 17.72 43.11 45.48
N ASP A 232 18.76 43.23 44.65
CA ASP A 232 20.13 43.45 45.11
C ASP A 232 20.31 44.89 45.66
N ALA A 233 19.61 45.87 45.11
CA ALA A 233 19.49 47.21 45.71
C ALA A 233 18.84 47.16 47.11
N GLN A 234 17.70 46.47 47.26
CA GLN A 234 17.01 46.34 48.55
C GLN A 234 17.82 45.53 49.59
N ASN A 235 18.55 44.50 49.16
CA ASN A 235 19.43 43.73 50.06
C ASN A 235 20.61 44.57 50.56
N THR A 236 21.12 45.49 49.72
CA THR A 236 22.22 46.39 50.09
C THR A 236 21.79 47.36 51.19
N GLU A 237 20.63 48.02 51.06
CA GLU A 237 20.07 48.85 52.15
C GLU A 237 19.82 48.04 53.44
N SER A 238 19.29 46.81 53.33
CA SER A 238 19.01 45.97 54.51
C SER A 238 20.25 45.48 55.28
N ASN A 239 21.43 45.48 54.63
CA ASN A 239 22.69 45.06 55.25
C ASN A 239 23.43 46.21 55.92
N GLU A 240 23.26 47.46 55.48
CA GLU A 240 23.78 48.62 56.20
C GLU A 240 23.11 48.77 57.58
N ASP A 241 21.80 48.55 57.67
CA ASP A 241 21.07 48.53 58.96
C ASP A 241 21.54 47.39 59.88
N LYS A 242 21.75 46.18 59.36
CA LYS A 242 22.20 45.03 60.16
C LYS A 242 23.66 45.11 60.60
N ALA A 243 24.52 45.82 59.87
CA ALA A 243 25.90 46.08 60.30
C ALA A 243 25.95 46.87 61.62
N SER A 244 24.93 47.70 61.91
CA SER A 244 24.83 48.45 63.16
C SER A 244 24.49 47.58 64.39
N SER A 245 23.78 46.47 64.22
CA SER A 245 23.20 45.71 65.35
C SER A 245 24.04 44.53 65.84
N ILE A 246 25.22 44.29 65.26
CA ILE A 246 26.08 43.15 65.62
C ILE A 246 27.04 43.47 66.78
N HIS A 247 27.21 44.75 67.15
CA HIS A 247 28.19 45.20 68.15
C HIS A 247 27.75 45.07 69.64
N SER A 248 26.63 44.39 69.96
CA SER A 248 26.10 44.35 71.34
C SER A 248 25.87 42.97 71.98
N SER A 249 26.03 41.85 71.24
CA SER A 249 25.53 40.54 71.70
C SER A 249 26.58 39.43 71.91
N ILE A 250 27.87 39.77 72.00
CA ILE A 250 28.90 38.84 72.52
C ILE A 250 29.06 39.06 74.03
N ARG A 251 28.04 38.65 74.80
CA ARG A 251 28.20 38.40 76.24
C ARG A 251 27.20 37.35 76.74
N ASN A 252 27.76 36.23 77.20
CA ASN A 252 27.18 35.29 78.17
C ASN A 252 26.08 34.32 77.68
N ARG A 253 26.48 33.12 77.26
CA ARG A 253 26.33 31.87 78.05
C ARG A 253 26.96 30.67 77.31
N GLY A 254 27.33 29.62 78.03
CA GLY A 254 27.84 28.36 77.45
C GLY A 254 27.36 27.12 78.21
N LYS A 255 27.81 25.94 77.76
CA LYS A 255 27.56 24.57 78.33
C LYS A 255 26.10 24.08 78.16
N VAL A 256 25.74 22.91 77.58
CA VAL A 256 26.14 21.49 77.80
C VAL A 256 25.65 20.64 76.57
N GLU A 257 26.26 19.58 76.01
CA GLU A 257 27.67 19.11 76.00
C GLU A 257 28.05 18.19 74.78
N SER A 258 27.29 17.13 74.38
CA SER A 258 27.69 16.20 73.27
C SER A 258 26.57 15.40 72.55
N ASP A 259 26.74 15.11 71.24
CA ASP A 259 26.68 13.71 70.70
C ASP A 259 27.31 13.51 69.29
N SER A 260 27.54 12.25 68.89
CA SER A 260 28.48 11.77 67.85
C SER A 260 27.95 11.74 66.38
N PRO A 261 28.81 11.75 65.32
CA PRO A 261 28.37 11.82 63.92
C PRO A 261 28.47 10.47 63.13
N GLU A 262 27.41 9.65 63.10
CA GLU A 262 27.37 8.44 62.24
C GLU A 262 26.12 8.23 61.35
N ASP A 263 24.96 8.85 61.62
CA ASP A 263 23.70 8.47 60.94
C ASP A 263 23.41 9.09 59.56
N LEU A 264 24.23 10.02 59.05
CA LEU A 264 23.92 10.75 57.81
C LEU A 264 24.35 10.06 56.51
N ALA A 265 25.11 8.95 56.59
CA ALA A 265 25.67 8.25 55.43
C ALA A 265 24.80 7.09 54.92
N THR A 266 24.01 6.45 55.79
CA THR A 266 23.26 5.22 55.50
C THR A 266 21.96 5.46 54.74
N SER A 267 21.32 6.62 54.96
CA SER A 267 20.06 7.00 54.30
C SER A 267 20.21 7.18 52.77
N LYS A 268 21.23 7.91 52.31
CA LYS A 268 21.40 8.26 50.88
C LYS A 268 21.86 7.09 49.99
N ALA A 269 22.42 6.03 50.57
CA ALA A 269 22.85 4.83 49.83
C ALA A 269 21.66 3.92 49.46
N SER A 270 20.60 3.88 50.28
CA SER A 270 19.42 3.04 50.05
C SER A 270 18.55 3.56 48.89
N GLU A 271 18.32 4.88 48.86
CA GLU A 271 17.44 5.53 47.89
C GLU A 271 17.99 5.49 46.45
N THR A 272 19.32 5.62 46.30
CA THR A 272 20.00 5.58 45.00
C THR A 272 20.06 4.18 44.38
N ALA A 273 20.06 3.11 45.19
CA ALA A 273 19.97 1.73 44.70
C ALA A 273 18.56 1.40 44.16
N SER A 274 17.51 1.80 44.89
CA SER A 274 16.09 1.61 44.53
C SER A 274 15.75 2.20 43.15
N LEU A 275 16.16 3.45 42.91
CA LEU A 275 15.91 4.12 41.63
C LEU A 275 16.64 3.45 40.46
N LYS A 276 17.85 2.94 40.68
CA LYS A 276 18.67 2.30 39.63
C LYS A 276 18.12 0.93 39.22
N GLU A 277 17.51 0.18 40.13
CA GLU A 277 16.83 -1.07 39.78
C GLU A 277 15.50 -0.82 39.07
N LYS A 278 14.73 0.19 39.50
CA LYS A 278 13.46 0.55 38.86
C LYS A 278 13.66 0.99 37.39
N ALA A 279 14.72 1.73 37.11
CA ALA A 279 15.12 2.10 35.74
C ALA A 279 15.56 0.89 34.88
N ARG A 280 16.13 -0.16 35.50
CA ARG A 280 16.60 -1.36 34.80
C ARG A 280 15.42 -2.23 34.34
N ARG A 281 14.42 -2.44 35.23
CA ARG A 281 13.22 -3.24 34.92
C ARG A 281 12.34 -2.63 33.82
N THR A 282 12.27 -1.30 33.72
CA THR A 282 11.52 -0.62 32.65
C THR A 282 12.16 -0.74 31.27
N ASN A 283 13.48 -0.95 31.20
CA ASN A 283 14.20 -1.07 29.93
C ASN A 283 14.06 -2.48 29.32
N ASP A 284 14.10 -3.54 30.15
CA ASP A 284 13.86 -4.92 29.68
C ASP A 284 12.43 -5.09 29.13
N SER A 285 11.41 -4.56 29.82
CA SER A 285 10.02 -4.65 29.35
C SER A 285 9.76 -3.97 28.00
N GLY A 286 10.56 -2.98 27.62
CA GLY A 286 10.48 -2.35 26.30
C GLY A 286 11.13 -3.16 25.18
N LEU A 287 12.13 -3.99 25.51
CA LEU A 287 12.82 -4.86 24.57
C LEU A 287 12.02 -6.13 24.26
N GLU A 288 11.32 -6.71 25.24
CA GLU A 288 10.46 -7.87 25.01
C GLU A 288 9.23 -7.53 24.13
N ASP A 289 8.61 -6.36 24.35
CA ASP A 289 7.44 -5.92 23.56
C ASP A 289 7.80 -5.50 22.11
N THR A 290 9.05 -5.06 21.87
CA THR A 290 9.55 -4.81 20.51
C THR A 290 10.00 -6.08 19.80
N MET A 291 10.66 -7.02 20.49
CA MET A 291 10.99 -8.35 19.95
C MET A 291 9.72 -9.13 19.55
N THR A 292 8.67 -9.08 20.37
CA THR A 292 7.41 -9.81 20.11
C THR A 292 6.73 -9.29 18.84
N LYS A 293 6.72 -7.97 18.62
CA LYS A 293 6.11 -7.32 17.44
C LYS A 293 6.91 -7.52 16.14
N MET A 294 8.19 -7.91 16.22
CA MET A 294 9.02 -8.22 15.05
C MET A 294 8.87 -9.66 14.53
N ASN A 295 8.26 -10.56 15.31
CA ASN A 295 8.15 -11.98 15.00
C ASN A 295 6.74 -12.38 14.48
N THR A 296 5.95 -11.42 14.00
CA THR A 296 4.55 -11.62 13.56
C THR A 296 4.25 -11.03 12.16
N PHE A 297 5.25 -11.03 11.28
CA PHE A 297 5.11 -10.75 9.84
C PHE A 297 5.85 -11.81 9.02
#